data_AF-A0AAD3DQU8-F1
#
_entry.id   AF-A0AAD3DQU8-F1
#
_cell.length_a   1.000
_cell.length_b   1.000
_cell.length_c   1.000
_cell.angle_alpha   90.00
_cell.angle_beta   90.00
_cell.angle_gamma   90.00
#
_symmetry.space_group_name_H-M   'P 1'
#
loop_
_entity.id
_entity.type
_entity.pdbx_description
1 polymer ?
#
loop_
_entity_poly.entity_id
_entity_poly.type
_entity_poly.pdbx_seq_one_letter_code
_entity_poly.pdbx_strand_id
1 'polypeptide(L)'
;MANSGAHAPSQRLMIREMILENFKSYAGEQRVGPFHKSFSAVVGPNGSGKSNVIDAMLFVFGRRAKQLRFNKVSELIHNSQNHRNLDYARVTVRFQEIIDQAGDGYELVPDSEFSVARTAQRNNESHYYINNRKVSTKEVTDLLKAKGIDLDNNRFLILQGEVEQISMMKPKAEDKNDTGLLEYLEDIIGTDKYVQPIEEASKKLEEINEKRQTMVARLKVSEKEKDGLQGKAEEAQQFLDKQAEMLRLRINVTHLLAMKVQANLATAEANTGELKAKLAHERAKFKEQEKELTAAEKKYRAATKAHEQVVKSIDAATEAFKEMERKDAQNTETLKALRTKQKKLTDKQAADKKQLETLEKERKECEAAGPQLAAQVQSLTADLAAAEAALEEMQETARGEVEGLRQQLAGVRKELAPWERKMGEVQARISVSEREMELLQRQGNEAKKRLEKATKDLEEARSAAAGKEQRIKELEASLEQRKRDAEGHKQALAAAQAEERKAEEELGAVRERVVQLRADLQASQGQSGVMRHRCQVRRRRLHRHRRAGQRGGGDHQRRAAGGGAPAAHGGGVRHLPHSGGAAAVGAEGDGEGGHAGGLPPPVRPD
;
A
#
# COMPACT_ATOMS: atom_id res chain seq x y z
N MET A 1 -15.21 7.16 -61.41
CA MET A 1 -14.79 7.92 -62.62
C MET A 1 -13.65 7.15 -63.26
N ALA A 2 -13.69 6.90 -64.57
CA ALA A 2 -12.55 6.31 -65.27
C ALA A 2 -11.46 7.38 -65.42
N ASN A 3 -10.25 7.11 -64.95
CA ASN A 3 -9.16 8.08 -65.04
C ASN A 3 -8.54 8.03 -66.44
N SER A 4 -9.19 8.67 -67.41
CA SER A 4 -8.67 8.84 -68.77
C SER A 4 -7.56 9.90 -68.83
N GLY A 5 -6.56 9.75 -67.96
CA GLY A 5 -5.33 10.52 -68.00
C GLY A 5 -4.51 10.09 -69.21
N ALA A 6 -4.62 10.85 -70.30
CA ALA A 6 -3.64 10.76 -71.38
C ALA A 6 -2.28 11.21 -70.81
N HIS A 7 -1.44 10.25 -70.42
CA HIS A 7 -0.08 10.54 -70.00
C HIS A 7 0.62 11.29 -71.14
N ALA A 8 1.17 12.48 -70.81
CA ALA A 8 2.13 13.14 -71.69
C ALA A 8 3.24 12.13 -72.06
N PRO A 9 3.68 12.06 -73.32
CA PRO A 9 4.49 10.96 -73.80
C PRO A 9 5.81 10.91 -73.02
N SER A 10 5.95 9.89 -72.18
CA SER A 10 6.97 9.87 -71.14
C SER A 10 8.35 9.70 -71.77
N GLN A 11 9.19 10.74 -71.64
CA GLN A 11 10.62 10.64 -71.91
C GLN A 11 11.18 9.44 -71.16
N ARG A 12 11.76 8.48 -71.89
CA ARG A 12 12.37 7.28 -71.29
C ARG A 12 13.76 7.05 -71.82
N LEU A 13 14.59 6.46 -70.98
CA LEU A 13 15.95 6.10 -71.33
C LEU A 13 15.98 4.85 -72.22
N MET A 14 16.78 4.90 -73.28
CA MET A 14 17.02 3.80 -74.21
C MET A 14 18.53 3.58 -74.35
N ILE A 15 18.97 2.32 -74.39
CA ILE A 15 20.34 1.99 -74.81
C ILE A 15 20.43 2.11 -76.33
N ARG A 16 21.37 2.92 -76.84
CA ARG A 16 21.62 3.14 -78.27
C ARG A 16 22.54 2.06 -78.85
N GLU A 17 23.75 1.96 -78.32
CA GLU A 17 24.77 0.96 -78.67
C GLU A 17 25.60 0.60 -77.43
N MET A 18 26.21 -0.58 -77.45
CA MET A 18 27.24 -0.97 -76.50
C MET A 18 28.55 -1.26 -77.24
N ILE A 19 29.63 -0.65 -76.78
CA ILE A 19 30.99 -0.81 -77.32
C ILE A 19 31.78 -1.65 -76.33
N LEU A 20 32.27 -2.81 -76.76
CA LEU A 20 33.05 -3.75 -75.97
C LEU A 20 34.47 -3.79 -76.51
N GLU A 21 35.44 -3.45 -75.67
CA GLU A 21 36.85 -3.37 -76.02
C GLU A 21 37.62 -4.39 -75.18
N ASN A 22 38.20 -5.39 -75.85
CA ASN A 22 39.00 -6.45 -75.20
C ASN A 22 38.26 -7.23 -74.09
N PHE A 23 36.93 -7.36 -74.18
CA PHE A 23 36.09 -7.98 -73.13
C PHE A 23 35.74 -9.44 -73.43
N LYS A 24 36.19 -10.38 -72.57
CA LYS A 24 35.92 -11.83 -72.65
C LYS A 24 36.15 -12.47 -74.04
N SER A 25 35.09 -12.64 -74.84
CA SER A 25 35.16 -13.22 -76.20
C SER A 25 35.52 -12.19 -77.27
N TYR A 26 35.34 -10.90 -76.99
CA TYR A 26 35.50 -9.80 -77.92
C TYR A 26 36.93 -9.26 -77.88
N ALA A 27 37.67 -9.44 -78.98
CA ALA A 27 39.02 -8.90 -79.17
C ALA A 27 38.97 -7.57 -79.92
N GLY A 28 39.79 -6.59 -79.52
CA GLY A 28 39.72 -5.23 -80.05
C GLY A 28 38.41 -4.53 -79.69
N GLU A 29 38.08 -3.44 -80.39
CA GLU A 29 36.76 -2.79 -80.31
C GLU A 29 35.72 -3.59 -81.10
N GLN A 30 34.61 -3.93 -80.46
CA GLN A 30 33.46 -4.60 -81.04
C GLN A 30 32.19 -3.83 -80.66
N ARG A 31 31.29 -3.60 -81.63
CA ARG A 31 30.06 -2.82 -81.43
C ARG A 31 28.84 -3.72 -81.48
N VAL A 32 27.97 -3.58 -80.48
CA VAL A 32 26.70 -4.29 -80.37
C VAL A 32 25.59 -3.24 -80.37
N GLY A 33 24.92 -3.14 -81.52
CA GLY A 33 23.86 -2.17 -81.77
C GLY A 33 23.74 -1.82 -83.26
N PRO A 34 22.90 -0.84 -83.63
CA PRO A 34 21.98 -0.15 -82.73
C PRO A 34 20.93 -1.09 -82.14
N PHE A 35 20.57 -0.91 -80.86
CA PHE A 35 19.46 -1.63 -80.26
C PHE A 35 18.13 -1.04 -80.73
N HIS A 36 17.07 -1.85 -80.72
CA HIS A 36 15.73 -1.38 -81.06
C HIS A 36 15.01 -0.77 -79.85
N LYS A 37 14.10 0.21 -80.07
CA LYS A 37 13.49 1.02 -79.01
C LYS A 37 12.64 0.24 -78.00
N SER A 38 12.11 -0.92 -78.40
CA SER A 38 11.18 -1.72 -77.60
C SER A 38 11.79 -3.05 -77.16
N PHE A 39 12.28 -3.85 -78.10
CA PHE A 39 12.79 -5.20 -77.83
C PHE A 39 13.89 -5.58 -78.83
N SER A 40 14.96 -6.22 -78.34
CA SER A 40 16.10 -6.68 -79.16
C SER A 40 16.50 -8.11 -78.77
N ALA A 41 16.49 -9.04 -79.72
CA ALA A 41 16.85 -10.44 -79.49
C ALA A 41 18.33 -10.74 -79.79
N VAL A 42 19.06 -11.29 -78.82
CA VAL A 42 20.47 -11.70 -78.99
C VAL A 42 20.55 -13.19 -79.34
N VAL A 43 20.66 -13.50 -80.63
CA VAL A 43 20.69 -14.87 -81.18
C VAL A 43 22.10 -15.29 -81.64
N GLY A 44 22.31 -16.60 -81.86
CA GLY A 44 23.59 -17.17 -82.30
C GLY A 44 23.86 -18.57 -81.72
N PRO A 45 24.89 -19.29 -82.19
CA PRO A 45 25.20 -20.65 -81.75
C PRO A 45 25.70 -20.70 -80.29
N ASN A 46 25.83 -21.89 -79.72
CA ASN A 46 26.38 -22.05 -78.37
C ASN A 46 27.89 -21.74 -78.35
N GLY A 47 28.38 -21.14 -77.26
CA GLY A 47 29.77 -20.65 -77.16
C GLY A 47 30.07 -19.30 -77.84
N SER A 48 29.18 -18.78 -78.71
CA SER A 48 29.39 -17.52 -79.48
C SER A 48 29.44 -16.21 -78.67
N GLY A 49 29.48 -16.28 -77.34
CA GLY A 49 29.56 -15.09 -76.49
C GLY A 49 28.23 -14.41 -76.16
N LYS A 50 27.07 -14.93 -76.56
CA LYS A 50 25.72 -14.36 -76.24
C LYS A 50 25.60 -13.89 -74.78
N SER A 51 25.93 -14.74 -73.81
CA SER A 51 25.87 -14.44 -72.38
C SER A 51 26.84 -13.33 -71.96
N ASN A 52 27.97 -13.18 -72.67
CA ASN A 52 28.95 -12.14 -72.41
C ASN A 52 28.44 -10.74 -72.75
N VAL A 53 27.42 -10.60 -73.61
CA VAL A 53 26.70 -9.33 -73.81
C VAL A 53 25.97 -8.92 -72.52
N ILE A 54 25.31 -9.88 -71.85
CA ILE A 54 24.66 -9.65 -70.55
C ILE A 54 25.71 -9.41 -69.46
N ASP A 55 26.79 -10.19 -69.40
CA ASP A 55 27.88 -9.97 -68.44
C ASP A 55 28.58 -8.60 -68.63
N ALA A 56 28.60 -8.06 -69.85
CA ALA A 56 29.13 -6.72 -70.14
C ALA A 56 28.21 -5.63 -69.58
N MET A 57 26.90 -5.75 -69.74
CA MET A 57 25.92 -4.87 -69.11
C MET A 57 25.99 -4.96 -67.58
N LEU A 58 25.99 -6.17 -67.02
CA LEU A 58 26.13 -6.40 -65.57
C LEU A 58 27.44 -5.81 -65.00
N PHE A 59 28.52 -5.82 -65.79
CA PHE A 59 29.78 -5.20 -65.42
C PHE A 59 29.66 -3.67 -65.38
N VAL A 60 29.04 -3.02 -66.36
CA VAL A 60 28.81 -1.56 -66.34
C VAL A 60 27.81 -1.15 -65.26
N PHE A 61 26.76 -1.94 -65.02
CA PHE A 61 25.77 -1.75 -63.96
C PHE A 61 26.25 -2.17 -62.55
N GLY A 62 27.56 -2.37 -62.36
CA GLY A 62 28.16 -2.38 -61.03
C GLY A 62 28.14 -3.69 -60.24
N ARG A 63 27.55 -4.78 -60.74
CA ARG A 63 27.64 -6.09 -60.06
C ARG A 63 29.11 -6.48 -59.82
N ARG A 64 29.40 -7.10 -58.67
CA ARG A 64 30.75 -7.50 -58.26
C ARG A 64 31.21 -8.73 -59.07
N ALA A 65 32.52 -8.88 -59.31
CA ALA A 65 33.07 -10.00 -60.09
C ALA A 65 32.53 -11.38 -59.66
N LYS A 66 32.39 -11.61 -58.34
CA LYS A 66 31.78 -12.84 -57.79
C LYS A 66 30.36 -13.09 -58.28
N GLN A 67 29.53 -12.06 -58.37
CA GLN A 67 28.16 -12.12 -58.92
C GLN A 67 28.14 -12.33 -60.45
N LEU A 68 29.23 -12.01 -61.14
CA LEU A 68 29.44 -12.30 -62.56
C LEU A 68 29.95 -13.73 -62.83
N ARG A 69 30.19 -14.53 -61.78
CA ARG A 69 30.85 -15.86 -61.77
C ARG A 69 32.38 -15.84 -61.92
N PHE A 70 33.04 -14.74 -61.57
CA PHE A 70 34.49 -14.58 -61.62
C PHE A 70 35.11 -14.29 -60.25
N ASN A 71 36.32 -14.78 -60.02
CA ASN A 71 37.04 -14.50 -58.78
C ASN A 71 37.78 -13.15 -58.83
N LYS A 72 38.13 -12.69 -60.04
CA LYS A 72 38.95 -11.50 -60.27
C LYS A 72 38.42 -10.63 -61.40
N VAL A 73 38.58 -9.32 -61.26
CA VAL A 73 38.20 -8.35 -62.31
C VAL A 73 39.06 -8.53 -63.57
N SER A 74 40.32 -8.97 -63.43
CA SER A 74 41.19 -9.29 -64.56
C SER A 74 40.73 -10.48 -65.41
N GLU A 75 39.84 -11.34 -64.90
CA GLU A 75 39.28 -12.50 -65.65
C GLU A 75 38.24 -12.07 -66.70
N LEU A 76 37.82 -10.81 -66.70
CA LEU A 76 36.97 -10.22 -67.73
C LEU A 76 37.75 -9.78 -68.99
N ILE A 77 39.08 -9.73 -68.91
CA ILE A 77 39.95 -9.30 -70.03
C ILE A 77 40.10 -10.46 -71.02
N HIS A 78 39.94 -10.15 -72.31
CA HIS A 78 40.10 -11.10 -73.40
C HIS A 78 41.50 -11.73 -73.40
N ASN A 79 41.56 -13.04 -73.63
CA ASN A 79 42.80 -13.79 -73.69
C ASN A 79 42.63 -14.95 -74.69
N SER A 80 43.26 -14.82 -75.86
CA SER A 80 43.22 -15.83 -76.93
C SER A 80 44.61 -16.15 -77.43
N GLN A 81 44.74 -17.12 -78.33
CA GLN A 81 46.05 -17.49 -78.87
C GLN A 81 46.73 -16.34 -79.62
N ASN A 82 45.92 -15.51 -80.31
CA ASN A 82 46.37 -14.37 -81.12
C ASN A 82 46.52 -13.08 -80.29
N HIS A 83 45.66 -12.88 -79.29
CA HIS A 83 45.68 -11.70 -78.41
C HIS A 83 45.93 -12.14 -76.97
N ARG A 84 47.21 -12.21 -76.60
CA ARG A 84 47.71 -12.51 -75.25
C ARG A 84 48.20 -11.23 -74.59
N ASN A 85 48.13 -11.16 -73.25
CA ASN A 85 48.65 -10.04 -72.45
C ASN A 85 48.01 -8.67 -72.76
N LEU A 86 46.70 -8.63 -72.99
CA LEU A 86 45.96 -7.36 -72.97
C LEU A 86 45.90 -6.83 -71.52
N ASP A 87 46.10 -5.52 -71.33
CA ASP A 87 46.25 -4.92 -70.00
C ASP A 87 44.95 -4.35 -69.41
N TYR A 88 43.93 -4.17 -70.25
CA TYR A 88 42.61 -3.71 -69.84
C TYR A 88 41.50 -4.30 -70.72
N ALA A 89 40.28 -4.25 -70.20
CA ALA A 89 39.04 -4.38 -70.95
C ALA A 89 38.13 -3.20 -70.62
N ARG A 90 37.38 -2.68 -71.59
CA ARG A 90 36.44 -1.58 -71.40
C ARG A 90 35.09 -1.98 -71.99
N VAL A 91 34.02 -1.64 -71.29
CA VAL A 91 32.65 -1.72 -71.81
C VAL A 91 32.05 -0.33 -71.68
N THR A 92 31.48 0.19 -72.76
CA THR A 92 30.79 1.48 -72.82
C THR A 92 29.37 1.26 -73.28
N VAL A 93 28.39 1.63 -72.46
CA VAL A 93 26.97 1.64 -72.84
C VAL A 93 26.59 3.09 -73.15
N ARG A 94 26.04 3.34 -74.34
CA ARG A 94 25.48 4.65 -74.72
C ARG A 94 23.98 4.64 -74.49
N PHE A 95 23.49 5.65 -73.79
CA PHE A 95 22.10 5.90 -73.53
C PHE A 95 21.65 7.17 -74.24
N GLN A 96 20.39 7.20 -74.67
CA GLN A 96 19.71 8.36 -75.26
C GLN A 96 18.30 8.43 -74.67
N GLU A 97 17.72 9.61 -74.53
CA GLU A 97 16.33 9.76 -74.10
C GLU A 97 15.41 9.92 -75.31
N ILE A 98 14.33 9.14 -75.30
CA ILE A 98 13.37 9.09 -76.40
C ILE A 98 11.96 9.37 -75.91
N ILE A 99 11.19 10.01 -76.78
CA ILE A 99 9.75 10.21 -76.65
C ILE A 99 9.09 9.25 -77.66
N ASP A 100 8.35 8.26 -77.18
CA ASP A 100 7.60 7.37 -78.07
C ASP A 100 6.47 8.14 -78.76
N GLN A 101 6.46 8.08 -80.10
CA GLN A 101 5.31 8.48 -80.91
C GLN A 101 4.34 7.30 -81.04
N ALA A 102 3.14 7.56 -81.60
CA ALA A 102 2.21 6.50 -81.96
C ALA A 102 2.81 5.58 -83.04
N GLY A 103 2.94 4.29 -82.74
CA GLY A 103 3.59 3.30 -83.60
C GLY A 103 5.09 3.14 -83.30
N ASP A 104 5.88 2.80 -84.33
CA ASP A 104 7.30 2.48 -84.14
C ASP A 104 8.23 3.73 -84.21
N GLY A 105 7.67 4.90 -84.55
CA GLY A 105 8.38 6.18 -84.50
C GLY A 105 8.78 6.59 -83.08
N TYR A 106 9.85 7.39 -82.97
CA TYR A 106 10.26 8.02 -81.73
C TYR A 106 11.01 9.33 -82.02
N GLU A 107 10.87 10.31 -81.13
CA GLU A 107 11.68 11.53 -81.15
C GLU A 107 12.85 11.39 -80.18
N LEU A 108 14.01 11.92 -80.58
CA LEU A 108 15.19 12.03 -79.71
C LEU A 108 15.11 13.34 -78.93
N VAL A 109 15.29 13.27 -77.61
CA VAL A 109 15.46 14.49 -76.79
C VAL A 109 16.84 15.10 -77.10
N PRO A 110 16.94 16.37 -77.53
CA PRO A 110 18.23 17.02 -77.80
C PRO A 110 19.16 16.97 -76.59
N ASP A 111 20.46 16.83 -76.86
CA ASP A 111 21.55 16.77 -75.86
C ASP A 111 21.39 15.73 -74.73
N SER A 112 20.50 14.74 -74.90
CA SER A 112 20.26 13.66 -73.93
C SER A 112 21.22 12.47 -74.04
N GLU A 113 22.07 12.39 -75.07
CA GLU A 113 23.00 11.26 -75.22
C GLU A 113 24.11 11.31 -74.18
N PHE A 114 24.21 10.25 -73.36
CA PHE A 114 25.33 10.05 -72.45
C PHE A 114 25.85 8.62 -72.49
N SER A 115 27.12 8.46 -72.14
CA SER A 115 27.84 7.20 -72.17
C SER A 115 28.37 6.87 -70.78
N VAL A 116 28.05 5.67 -70.29
CA VAL A 116 28.63 5.12 -69.06
C VAL A 116 29.61 4.02 -69.46
N ALA A 117 30.88 4.21 -69.15
CA ALA A 117 31.92 3.23 -69.41
C ALA A 117 32.55 2.73 -68.12
N ARG A 118 32.83 1.42 -68.06
CA ARG A 118 33.64 0.81 -67.01
C ARG A 118 34.87 0.16 -67.64
N THR A 119 36.05 0.48 -67.12
CA THR A 119 37.31 -0.14 -67.54
C THR A 119 37.82 -1.05 -66.42
N ALA A 120 38.03 -2.33 -66.72
CA ALA A 120 38.74 -3.31 -65.90
C ALA A 120 40.24 -3.27 -66.24
N GLN A 121 41.10 -3.27 -65.23
CA GLN A 121 42.55 -3.33 -65.40
C GLN A 121 43.14 -4.64 -64.86
N ARG A 122 44.32 -5.00 -65.37
CA ARG A 122 45.06 -6.22 -65.01
C ARG A 122 45.51 -6.30 -63.54
N ASN A 123 45.60 -5.16 -62.85
CA ASN A 123 45.81 -5.05 -61.40
C ASN A 123 44.57 -5.46 -60.56
N ASN A 124 43.41 -5.70 -61.19
CA ASN A 124 42.08 -5.93 -60.62
C ASN A 124 41.31 -4.68 -60.17
N GLU A 125 41.81 -3.49 -60.45
CA GLU A 125 41.04 -2.26 -60.28
C GLU A 125 39.99 -2.14 -61.39
N SER A 126 38.92 -1.41 -61.08
CA SER A 126 37.96 -0.95 -62.09
C SER A 126 37.72 0.55 -61.94
N HIS A 127 37.59 1.26 -63.06
CA HIS A 127 37.31 2.69 -63.08
C HIS A 127 36.08 2.97 -63.92
N TYR A 128 35.24 3.91 -63.45
CA TYR A 128 34.09 4.42 -64.18
C TYR A 128 34.42 5.72 -64.90
N TYR A 129 33.74 5.91 -66.02
CA TYR A 129 33.77 7.13 -66.82
C TYR A 129 32.34 7.46 -67.27
N ILE A 130 31.93 8.72 -67.13
CA ILE A 130 30.73 9.27 -67.78
C ILE A 130 31.21 10.24 -68.85
N ASN A 131 30.81 10.05 -70.11
CA ASN A 131 31.25 10.89 -71.24
C ASN A 131 32.77 11.10 -71.25
N ASN A 132 33.52 9.99 -71.12
CA ASN A 132 34.98 9.89 -70.99
C ASN A 132 35.62 10.58 -69.76
N ARG A 133 34.87 11.31 -68.93
CA ARG A 133 35.36 11.86 -67.65
C ARG A 133 35.34 10.78 -66.56
N LYS A 134 36.47 10.55 -65.88
CA LYS A 134 36.57 9.62 -64.74
C LYS A 134 35.71 10.11 -63.56
N VAL A 135 34.93 9.21 -62.97
CA VAL A 135 33.95 9.48 -61.88
C VAL A 135 33.96 8.38 -60.82
N SER A 136 33.40 8.64 -59.64
CA SER A 136 33.19 7.58 -58.63
C SER A 136 32.01 6.67 -58.96
N THR A 137 31.97 5.48 -58.33
CA THR A 137 30.83 4.57 -58.44
C THR A 137 29.52 5.20 -57.95
N LYS A 138 29.57 6.07 -56.94
CA LYS A 138 28.38 6.73 -56.40
C LYS A 138 27.74 7.65 -57.44
N GLU A 139 28.53 8.53 -58.07
CA GLU A 139 28.06 9.42 -59.15
C GLU A 139 27.38 8.65 -60.30
N VAL A 140 27.88 7.46 -60.65
CA VAL A 140 27.25 6.58 -61.68
C VAL A 140 25.93 6.00 -61.19
N THR A 141 25.89 5.46 -59.96
CA THR A 141 24.67 4.93 -59.35
C THR A 141 23.61 6.02 -59.19
N ASP A 142 23.99 7.22 -58.73
CA ASP A 142 23.08 8.33 -58.48
C ASP A 142 22.53 8.90 -59.80
N LEU A 143 23.35 9.01 -60.85
CA LEU A 143 22.89 9.37 -62.20
C LEU A 143 21.90 8.35 -62.77
N LEU A 144 22.18 7.05 -62.64
CA LEU A 144 21.31 6.00 -63.18
C LEU A 144 20.01 5.88 -62.39
N LYS A 145 20.04 6.03 -61.05
CA LYS A 145 18.84 6.15 -60.20
C LYS A 145 17.99 7.37 -60.58
N ALA A 146 18.62 8.53 -60.83
CA ALA A 146 17.92 9.73 -61.29
C ALA A 146 17.27 9.57 -62.68
N LYS A 147 17.69 8.57 -63.47
CA LYS A 147 17.07 8.14 -64.73
C LYS A 147 16.23 6.85 -64.61
N GLY A 148 15.85 6.46 -63.39
CA GLY A 148 14.94 5.35 -63.11
C GLY A 148 15.55 3.94 -63.12
N ILE A 149 16.88 3.82 -63.22
CA ILE A 149 17.59 2.53 -63.16
C ILE A 149 18.22 2.36 -61.77
N ASP A 150 17.56 1.60 -60.88
CA ASP A 150 18.13 1.25 -59.59
C ASP A 150 19.14 0.09 -59.67
N LEU A 151 20.40 0.41 -59.38
CA LEU A 151 21.52 -0.54 -59.35
C LEU A 151 21.68 -1.29 -58.02
N ASP A 152 21.01 -0.86 -56.95
CA ASP A 152 21.16 -1.50 -55.64
C ASP A 152 20.33 -2.78 -55.63
N ASN A 153 19.03 -2.66 -55.91
CA ASN A 153 18.08 -3.78 -55.83
C ASN A 153 18.11 -4.66 -57.10
N ASN A 154 18.76 -4.22 -58.19
CA ASN A 154 19.05 -5.00 -59.40
C ASN A 154 17.82 -5.56 -60.16
N ARG A 155 16.60 -5.16 -59.80
CA ARG A 155 15.33 -5.79 -60.25
C ARG A 155 15.04 -5.68 -61.75
N PHE A 156 15.80 -4.87 -62.49
CA PHE A 156 15.70 -4.72 -63.95
C PHE A 156 16.49 -5.76 -64.76
N LEU A 157 17.23 -6.65 -64.09
CA LEU A 157 18.05 -7.71 -64.69
C LEU A 157 17.58 -9.07 -64.16
N ILE A 158 17.05 -9.92 -65.05
CA ILE A 158 16.66 -11.30 -64.73
C ILE A 158 17.69 -12.24 -65.37
N LEU A 159 18.43 -12.98 -64.54
CA LEU A 159 19.45 -13.93 -64.95
C LEU A 159 18.95 -15.38 -64.88
N GLN A 160 19.59 -16.25 -65.66
CA GLN A 160 19.37 -17.70 -65.58
C GLN A 160 19.68 -18.20 -64.16
N GLY A 161 18.68 -18.77 -63.49
CA GLY A 161 18.75 -19.25 -62.10
C GLY A 161 18.13 -18.30 -61.07
N GLU A 162 17.91 -17.01 -61.37
CA GLU A 162 17.29 -16.10 -60.39
C GLU A 162 15.79 -16.46 -60.16
N VAL A 163 15.09 -16.99 -61.16
CA VAL A 163 13.72 -17.53 -61.01
C VAL A 163 13.68 -18.76 -60.10
N GLU A 164 14.68 -19.64 -60.22
CA GLU A 164 14.82 -20.83 -59.37
C GLU A 164 15.12 -20.43 -57.92
N GLN A 165 16.02 -19.45 -57.73
CA GLN A 165 16.29 -18.85 -56.42
C GLN A 165 15.03 -18.25 -55.78
N ILE A 166 14.23 -17.47 -56.53
CA ILE A 166 12.96 -16.92 -56.05
C ILE A 166 11.98 -18.04 -55.67
N SER A 167 11.89 -19.12 -56.45
CA SER A 167 11.04 -20.28 -56.10
C SER A 167 11.49 -21.06 -54.87
N MET A 168 12.75 -20.88 -54.46
CA MET A 168 13.36 -21.50 -53.28
C MET A 168 13.47 -20.54 -52.07
N MET A 169 13.01 -19.29 -52.19
CA MET A 169 12.98 -18.34 -51.07
C MET A 169 12.01 -18.80 -49.98
N LYS A 170 12.46 -18.72 -48.72
CA LYS A 170 11.60 -18.94 -47.56
C LYS A 170 10.57 -17.81 -47.43
N PRO A 171 9.38 -18.03 -46.83
CA PRO A 171 8.37 -16.97 -46.67
C PRO A 171 8.87 -15.73 -45.94
N LYS A 172 9.82 -15.91 -45.01
CA LYS A 172 10.55 -14.86 -44.28
C LYS A 172 12.01 -15.31 -44.11
N ALA A 173 12.96 -14.38 -44.03
CA ALA A 173 14.33 -14.67 -43.66
C ALA A 173 14.41 -15.23 -42.22
N GLU A 174 15.13 -16.34 -42.04
CA GLU A 174 15.47 -16.87 -40.70
C GLU A 174 16.73 -16.19 -40.15
N ASP A 175 17.73 -15.99 -41.02
CA ASP A 175 18.98 -15.31 -40.73
C ASP A 175 19.00 -13.88 -41.30
N LYS A 176 19.65 -12.94 -40.59
CA LYS A 176 19.83 -11.54 -41.04
C LYS A 176 20.65 -11.36 -42.34
N ASN A 177 21.24 -12.45 -42.83
CA ASN A 177 22.03 -12.47 -44.07
C ASN A 177 21.32 -13.21 -45.22
N ASP A 178 20.17 -13.82 -44.95
CA ASP A 178 19.29 -14.46 -45.95
C ASP A 178 18.20 -13.46 -46.38
N THR A 179 17.59 -13.70 -47.54
CA THR A 179 16.51 -12.86 -48.07
C THR A 179 15.29 -13.72 -48.39
N GLY A 180 14.29 -13.68 -47.51
CA GLY A 180 13.01 -14.33 -47.74
C GLY A 180 12.12 -13.54 -48.69
N LEU A 181 10.97 -14.14 -49.00
CA LEU A 181 9.96 -13.58 -49.90
C LEU A 181 9.30 -12.32 -49.33
N LEU A 182 9.14 -12.23 -48.00
CA LEU A 182 8.66 -11.02 -47.32
C LEU A 182 9.64 -9.86 -47.51
N GLU A 183 10.92 -10.06 -47.21
CA GLU A 183 11.96 -9.04 -47.34
C GLU A 183 12.15 -8.62 -48.81
N TYR A 184 12.02 -9.57 -49.74
CA TYR A 184 12.01 -9.32 -51.18
C TYR A 184 10.80 -8.49 -51.65
N LEU A 185 9.63 -8.66 -51.03
CA LEU A 185 8.42 -7.88 -51.32
C LEU A 185 8.46 -6.50 -50.67
N GLU A 186 8.95 -6.38 -49.43
CA GLU A 186 9.15 -5.10 -48.74
C GLU A 186 10.15 -4.20 -49.48
N ASP A 187 11.16 -4.80 -50.13
CA ASP A 187 12.08 -4.12 -51.03
C ASP A 187 11.39 -3.57 -52.30
N ILE A 188 10.49 -4.35 -52.92
CA ILE A 188 9.71 -3.93 -54.09
C ILE A 188 8.75 -2.77 -53.74
N ILE A 189 8.18 -2.76 -52.54
CA ILE A 189 7.29 -1.71 -52.06
C ILE A 189 8.09 -0.49 -51.53
N GLY A 190 9.36 -0.68 -51.16
CA GLY A 190 10.20 0.35 -50.54
C GLY A 190 9.91 0.59 -49.06
N THR A 191 9.31 -0.40 -48.37
CA THR A 191 9.07 -0.37 -46.92
C THR A 191 10.28 -0.77 -46.09
N ASP A 192 11.27 -1.42 -46.71
CA ASP A 192 12.59 -1.79 -46.16
C ASP A 192 13.19 -0.70 -45.26
N LYS A 193 13.21 0.56 -45.73
CA LYS A 193 13.80 1.72 -45.06
C LYS A 193 13.12 2.10 -43.74
N TYR A 194 11.89 1.65 -43.51
CA TYR A 194 11.09 1.98 -42.34
C TYR A 194 11.12 0.90 -41.26
N VAL A 195 11.36 -0.37 -41.62
CA VAL A 195 11.32 -1.52 -40.69
C VAL A 195 12.29 -1.33 -39.52
N GLN A 196 13.58 -1.09 -39.79
CA GLN A 196 14.58 -0.91 -38.73
C GLN A 196 14.30 0.34 -37.85
N PRO A 197 14.04 1.54 -38.39
CA PRO A 197 13.68 2.69 -37.57
C PRO A 197 12.44 2.47 -36.68
N ILE A 198 11.43 1.75 -37.17
CA ILE A 198 10.22 1.42 -36.40
C ILE A 198 10.55 0.41 -35.28
N GLU A 199 11.31 -0.65 -35.55
CA GLU A 199 11.75 -1.59 -34.52
C GLU A 199 12.57 -0.90 -33.42
N GLU A 200 13.50 -0.02 -33.79
CA GLU A 200 14.29 0.73 -32.84
C GLU A 200 13.46 1.71 -32.01
N ALA A 201 12.44 2.34 -32.61
CA ALA A 201 11.51 3.21 -31.91
C ALA A 201 10.61 2.41 -30.95
N SER A 202 10.13 1.22 -31.33
CA SER A 202 9.31 0.35 -30.47
C SER A 202 10.08 -0.07 -29.22
N LYS A 203 11.31 -0.56 -29.37
CA LYS A 203 12.17 -0.98 -28.25
C LYS A 203 12.43 0.19 -27.28
N LYS A 204 12.71 1.38 -27.80
CA LYS A 204 12.86 2.61 -26.99
C LYS A 204 11.56 3.00 -26.27
N LEU A 205 10.41 2.82 -26.91
CA LEU A 205 9.09 3.08 -26.33
C LEU A 205 8.72 2.05 -25.23
N GLU A 206 9.05 0.78 -25.43
CA GLU A 206 8.89 -0.30 -24.44
C GLU A 206 9.72 -0.01 -23.18
N GLU A 207 11.01 0.26 -23.32
CA GLU A 207 11.90 0.69 -22.22
C GLU A 207 11.34 1.88 -21.43
N ILE A 208 10.82 2.90 -22.12
CA ILE A 208 10.24 4.10 -21.51
C ILE A 208 8.92 3.76 -20.78
N ASN A 209 8.12 2.86 -21.33
CA ASN A 209 6.89 2.39 -20.69
C ASN A 209 7.17 1.60 -19.40
N GLU A 210 8.16 0.71 -19.38
CA GLU A 210 8.57 -0.01 -18.15
C GLU A 210 9.06 0.97 -17.07
N LYS A 211 9.92 1.92 -17.45
CA LYS A 211 10.39 3.00 -16.57
C LYS A 211 9.20 3.82 -16.04
N ARG A 212 8.20 4.16 -16.88
CA ARG A 212 6.98 4.86 -16.47
C ARG A 212 6.13 4.03 -15.50
N GLN A 213 5.89 2.75 -15.79
CA GLN A 213 5.13 1.85 -14.91
C GLN A 213 5.78 1.75 -13.52
N THR A 214 7.11 1.62 -13.47
CA THR A 214 7.89 1.59 -12.23
C THR A 214 7.72 2.88 -11.40
N MET A 215 7.74 4.05 -12.04
CA MET A 215 7.55 5.33 -11.35
C MET A 215 6.10 5.54 -10.90
N VAL A 216 5.11 5.13 -11.69
CA VAL A 216 3.68 5.17 -11.29
C VAL A 216 3.41 4.21 -10.12
N ALA A 217 4.07 3.06 -10.06
CA ALA A 217 3.98 2.15 -8.92
C ALA A 217 4.56 2.79 -7.64
N ARG A 218 5.71 3.47 -7.73
CA ARG A 218 6.30 4.22 -6.60
C ARG A 218 5.41 5.38 -6.13
N LEU A 219 4.84 6.15 -7.07
CA LEU A 219 3.89 7.21 -6.76
C LEU A 219 2.70 6.67 -5.96
N LYS A 220 2.08 5.57 -6.41
CA LYS A 220 0.95 4.91 -5.72
C LYS A 220 1.27 4.36 -4.34
N VAL A 221 2.55 4.13 -4.00
CA VAL A 221 2.95 3.80 -2.62
C VAL A 221 2.98 5.07 -1.77
N SER A 222 3.61 6.14 -2.26
CA SER A 222 3.67 7.43 -1.55
C SER A 222 2.30 8.10 -1.39
N GLU A 223 1.40 7.96 -2.37
CA GLU A 223 0.00 8.37 -2.26
C GLU A 223 -0.71 7.64 -1.11
N LYS A 224 -0.56 6.32 -1.01
CA LYS A 224 -1.13 5.54 0.11
C LYS A 224 -0.54 5.91 1.47
N GLU A 225 0.75 6.22 1.54
CA GLU A 225 1.38 6.70 2.76
C GLU A 225 0.83 8.08 3.17
N LYS A 226 0.70 9.01 2.23
CA LYS A 226 0.07 10.32 2.43
C LYS A 226 -1.37 10.17 2.91
N ASP A 227 -2.19 9.38 2.23
CA ASP A 227 -3.62 9.23 2.54
C ASP A 227 -3.82 8.51 3.88
N GLY A 228 -2.95 7.55 4.21
CA GLY A 228 -2.88 6.90 5.53
C GLY A 228 -2.42 7.82 6.68
N LEU A 229 -1.77 8.95 6.36
CA LEU A 229 -1.44 10.01 7.33
C LEU A 229 -2.53 11.07 7.43
N GLN A 230 -3.38 11.25 6.40
CA GLN A 230 -4.41 12.29 6.38
C GLN A 230 -5.38 12.16 7.57
N GLY A 231 -5.87 10.96 7.89
CA GLY A 231 -6.76 10.75 9.04
C GLY A 231 -6.13 11.18 10.37
N LYS A 232 -4.82 10.96 10.56
CA LYS A 232 -4.09 11.40 11.76
C LYS A 232 -3.91 12.92 11.81
N ALA A 233 -3.75 13.57 10.65
CA ALA A 233 -3.71 15.03 10.55
C ALA A 233 -5.09 15.63 10.87
N GLU A 234 -6.18 15.03 10.40
CA GLU A 234 -7.55 15.44 10.72
C GLU A 234 -7.90 15.24 12.20
N GLU A 235 -7.49 14.12 12.81
CA GLU A 235 -7.60 13.89 14.27
C GLU A 235 -6.82 14.94 15.08
N ALA A 236 -5.58 15.24 14.69
CA ALA A 236 -4.75 16.24 15.35
C ALA A 236 -5.34 17.66 15.22
N GLN A 237 -5.87 18.01 14.03
CA GLN A 237 -6.55 19.28 13.79
C GLN A 237 -7.80 19.41 14.67
N GLN A 238 -8.67 18.38 14.68
CA GLN A 238 -9.85 18.36 15.55
C GLN A 238 -9.50 18.44 17.05
N PHE A 239 -8.38 17.86 17.47
CA PHE A 239 -7.90 17.98 18.85
C PHE A 239 -7.49 19.43 19.18
N LEU A 240 -6.77 20.11 18.29
CA LEU A 240 -6.38 21.51 18.46
C LEU A 240 -7.60 22.44 18.48
N ASP A 241 -8.57 22.21 17.59
CA ASP A 241 -9.81 23.00 17.54
C ASP A 241 -10.64 22.81 18.83
N LYS A 242 -10.80 21.58 19.31
CA LYS A 242 -11.46 21.27 20.60
C LYS A 242 -10.68 21.84 21.80
N GLN A 243 -9.35 21.86 21.75
CA GLN A 243 -8.52 22.49 22.79
C GLN A 243 -8.72 24.02 22.80
N ALA A 244 -8.80 24.66 21.63
CA ALA A 244 -9.10 26.09 21.51
C ALA A 244 -10.51 26.43 22.00
N GLU A 245 -11.52 25.59 21.69
CA GLU A 245 -12.88 25.73 22.21
C GLU A 245 -12.92 25.56 23.74
N MET A 246 -12.29 24.52 24.29
CA MET A 246 -12.16 24.31 25.73
C MET A 246 -11.50 25.50 26.43
N LEU A 247 -10.45 26.09 25.83
CA LEU A 247 -9.81 27.30 26.37
C LEU A 247 -10.75 28.51 26.33
N ARG A 248 -11.49 28.74 25.25
CA ARG A 248 -12.52 29.81 25.17
C ARG A 248 -13.61 29.62 26.23
N LEU A 249 -14.15 28.42 26.37
CA LEU A 249 -15.14 28.09 27.40
C LEU A 249 -14.58 28.29 28.82
N ARG A 250 -13.33 27.88 29.07
CA ARG A 250 -12.65 28.09 30.35
C ARG A 250 -12.47 29.58 30.67
N ILE A 251 -12.11 30.41 29.68
CA ILE A 251 -12.00 31.87 29.83
C ILE A 251 -13.37 32.49 30.15
N ASN A 252 -14.43 32.06 29.45
CA ASN A 252 -15.79 32.54 29.71
C ASN A 252 -16.27 32.16 31.13
N VAL A 253 -15.98 30.94 31.59
CA VAL A 253 -16.30 30.47 32.94
C VAL A 253 -15.51 31.21 34.01
N THR A 254 -14.19 31.42 33.83
CA THR A 254 -13.41 32.20 34.80
C THR A 254 -13.82 33.67 34.85
N HIS A 255 -14.23 34.26 33.73
CA HIS A 255 -14.79 35.62 33.69
C HIS A 255 -16.13 35.71 34.45
N LEU A 256 -17.07 34.79 34.19
CA LEU A 256 -18.34 34.69 34.92
C LEU A 256 -18.13 34.47 36.43
N LEU A 257 -17.17 33.63 36.81
CA LEU A 257 -16.81 33.42 38.22
C LEU A 257 -16.22 34.70 38.84
N ALA A 258 -15.34 35.42 38.13
CA ALA A 258 -14.79 36.69 38.60
C ALA A 258 -15.89 37.75 38.82
N MET A 259 -16.80 37.92 37.84
CA MET A 259 -17.96 38.81 37.98
C MET A 259 -18.85 38.43 39.17
N LYS A 260 -19.11 37.13 39.36
CA LYS A 260 -19.93 36.64 40.49
C LYS A 260 -19.24 36.85 41.84
N VAL A 261 -17.92 36.65 41.92
CA VAL A 261 -17.12 36.95 43.13
C VAL A 261 -17.13 38.45 43.42
N GLN A 262 -17.03 39.30 42.39
CA GLN A 262 -17.06 40.76 42.55
C GLN A 262 -18.45 41.27 43.02
N ALA A 263 -19.54 40.70 42.50
CA ALA A 263 -20.90 40.97 42.99
C ALA A 263 -21.12 40.47 44.42
N ASN A 264 -20.61 39.28 44.77
CA ASN A 264 -20.64 38.75 46.13
C ASN A 264 -19.81 39.61 47.10
N LEU A 265 -18.68 40.16 46.65
CA LEU A 265 -17.85 41.07 47.43
C LEU A 265 -18.59 42.39 47.70
N ALA A 266 -19.13 43.04 46.67
CA ALA A 266 -19.86 44.30 46.80
C ALA A 266 -21.10 44.18 47.72
N THR A 267 -21.81 43.04 47.66
CA THR A 267 -22.93 42.76 48.58
C THR A 267 -22.48 42.45 50.00
N ALA A 268 -21.33 41.77 50.19
CA ALA A 268 -20.74 41.61 51.52
C ALA A 268 -20.20 42.92 52.11
N GLU A 269 -19.65 43.82 51.28
CA GLU A 269 -19.21 45.15 51.67
C GLU A 269 -20.39 46.04 52.07
N ALA A 270 -21.49 46.02 51.31
CA ALA A 270 -22.75 46.68 51.67
C ALA A 270 -23.32 46.15 53.00
N ASN A 271 -23.45 44.81 53.13
CA ASN A 271 -23.95 44.16 54.34
C ASN A 271 -23.07 44.46 55.57
N THR A 272 -21.74 44.45 55.43
CA THR A 272 -20.83 44.80 56.54
C THR A 272 -20.83 46.30 56.84
N GLY A 273 -21.10 47.17 55.86
CA GLY A 273 -21.38 48.59 56.06
C GLY A 273 -22.64 48.80 56.91
N GLU A 274 -23.76 48.18 56.53
CA GLU A 274 -24.99 48.20 57.30
C GLU A 274 -24.82 47.64 58.71
N LEU A 275 -24.15 46.50 58.87
CA LEU A 275 -23.93 45.89 60.18
C LEU A 275 -23.01 46.75 61.06
N LYS A 276 -22.00 47.42 60.49
CA LYS A 276 -21.19 48.42 61.22
C LYS A 276 -22.04 49.62 61.67
N ALA A 277 -22.94 50.13 60.82
CA ALA A 277 -23.84 51.22 61.16
C ALA A 277 -24.85 50.82 62.27
N LYS A 278 -25.48 49.65 62.15
CA LYS A 278 -26.38 49.07 63.16
C LYS A 278 -25.66 48.84 64.49
N LEU A 279 -24.45 48.27 64.46
CA LEU A 279 -23.62 48.05 65.65
C LEU A 279 -23.11 49.35 66.28
N ALA A 280 -22.86 50.41 65.50
CA ALA A 280 -22.56 51.74 66.02
C ALA A 280 -23.79 52.38 66.71
N HIS A 281 -24.98 52.22 66.14
CA HIS A 281 -26.24 52.71 66.69
C HIS A 281 -26.60 51.97 68.00
N GLU A 282 -26.54 50.64 68.04
CA GLU A 282 -26.76 49.89 69.28
C GLU A 282 -25.69 50.21 70.34
N ARG A 283 -24.42 50.39 69.96
CA ARG A 283 -23.37 50.85 70.90
C ARG A 283 -23.63 52.26 71.44
N ALA A 284 -24.33 53.12 70.70
CA ALA A 284 -24.76 54.42 71.22
C ALA A 284 -25.87 54.25 72.26
N LYS A 285 -26.91 53.46 71.96
CA LYS A 285 -27.99 53.11 72.92
C LYS A 285 -27.46 52.45 74.19
N PHE A 286 -26.57 51.46 74.07
CA PHE A 286 -25.97 50.81 75.24
C PHE A 286 -25.22 51.80 76.14
N LYS A 287 -24.49 52.77 75.57
CA LYS A 287 -23.82 53.85 76.32
C LYS A 287 -24.78 54.89 76.91
N GLU A 288 -26.03 54.92 76.46
CA GLU A 288 -27.10 55.76 77.03
C GLU A 288 -27.76 55.00 78.19
N GLN A 289 -28.19 53.76 77.95
CA GLN A 289 -28.72 52.85 78.97
C GLN A 289 -27.74 52.57 80.11
N GLU A 290 -26.43 52.54 79.86
CA GLU A 290 -25.39 52.40 80.90
C GLU A 290 -25.33 53.64 81.82
N LYS A 291 -25.59 54.85 81.30
CA LYS A 291 -25.73 56.07 82.11
C LYS A 291 -27.03 56.06 82.91
N GLU A 292 -28.13 55.60 82.31
CA GLU A 292 -29.42 55.46 83.00
C GLU A 292 -29.33 54.41 84.11
N LEU A 293 -28.71 53.26 83.85
CA LEU A 293 -28.49 52.19 84.81
C LEU A 293 -27.59 52.65 85.97
N THR A 294 -26.46 53.31 85.70
CA THR A 294 -25.59 53.84 86.76
C THR A 294 -26.22 55.00 87.54
N ALA A 295 -27.18 55.74 86.96
CA ALA A 295 -28.03 56.68 87.70
C ALA A 295 -29.11 55.97 88.54
N ALA A 296 -29.70 54.89 88.03
CA ALA A 296 -30.68 54.07 88.74
C ALA A 296 -30.03 53.31 89.91
N GLU A 297 -28.83 52.75 89.75
CA GLU A 297 -28.04 52.14 90.82
C GLU A 297 -27.73 53.12 91.95
N LYS A 298 -27.39 54.37 91.62
CA LYS A 298 -27.16 55.42 92.63
C LYS A 298 -28.43 55.71 93.43
N LYS A 299 -29.59 55.80 92.77
CA LYS A 299 -30.90 55.94 93.44
C LYS A 299 -31.22 54.71 94.30
N TYR A 300 -31.01 53.50 93.77
CA TYR A 300 -31.26 52.25 94.49
C TYR A 300 -30.39 52.12 95.73
N ARG A 301 -29.06 52.31 95.63
CA ARG A 301 -28.14 52.26 96.77
C ARG A 301 -28.46 53.31 97.85
N ALA A 302 -29.01 54.48 97.47
CA ALA A 302 -29.50 55.46 98.43
C ALA A 302 -30.77 54.97 99.14
N ALA A 303 -31.72 54.38 98.41
CA ALA A 303 -32.93 53.78 98.97
C ALA A 303 -32.63 52.57 99.89
N THR A 304 -31.68 51.70 99.52
CA THR A 304 -31.26 50.57 100.37
C THR A 304 -30.69 51.06 101.70
N LYS A 305 -29.84 52.08 101.70
CA LYS A 305 -29.30 52.69 102.94
C LYS A 305 -30.38 53.30 103.81
N ALA A 306 -31.38 53.97 103.23
CA ALA A 306 -32.52 54.49 103.97
C ALA A 306 -33.36 53.35 104.57
N HIS A 307 -33.57 52.26 103.82
CA HIS A 307 -34.29 51.09 104.31
C HIS A 307 -33.55 50.38 105.46
N GLU A 308 -32.23 50.20 105.37
CA GLU A 308 -31.40 49.66 106.46
C GLU A 308 -31.48 50.51 107.75
N GLN A 309 -31.57 51.84 107.61
CA GLN A 309 -31.76 52.74 108.77
C GLN A 309 -33.16 52.57 109.39
N VAL A 310 -34.20 52.44 108.58
CA VAL A 310 -35.57 52.16 109.04
C VAL A 310 -35.65 50.81 109.75
N VAL A 311 -35.09 49.74 109.18
CA VAL A 311 -35.08 48.40 109.80
C VAL A 311 -34.40 48.45 111.18
N LYS A 312 -33.23 49.06 111.30
CA LYS A 312 -32.53 49.23 112.60
C LYS A 312 -33.36 50.00 113.64
N SER A 313 -34.19 50.96 113.21
CA SER A 313 -35.11 51.67 114.10
C SER A 313 -36.31 50.83 114.55
N ILE A 314 -36.79 49.92 113.69
CA ILE A 314 -37.85 48.96 114.01
C ILE A 314 -37.33 47.90 114.99
N ASP A 315 -36.15 47.31 114.72
CA ASP A 315 -35.53 46.31 115.60
C ASP A 315 -35.39 46.85 117.04
N ALA A 316 -34.84 48.06 117.19
CA ALA A 316 -34.69 48.75 118.47
C ALA A 316 -36.03 49.00 119.19
N ALA A 317 -37.09 49.34 118.45
CA ALA A 317 -38.44 49.49 119.01
C ALA A 317 -39.03 48.14 119.47
N THR A 318 -38.77 47.04 118.75
CA THR A 318 -39.28 45.71 119.17
C THR A 318 -38.59 45.15 120.41
N GLU A 319 -37.30 45.41 120.63
CA GLU A 319 -36.63 45.02 121.87
C GLU A 319 -37.13 45.83 123.07
N ALA A 320 -37.36 47.14 122.90
CA ALA A 320 -37.97 47.98 123.94
C ALA A 320 -39.40 47.50 124.31
N PHE A 321 -40.17 47.00 123.34
CA PHE A 321 -41.49 46.41 123.58
C PHE A 321 -41.42 45.11 124.39
N LYS A 322 -40.49 44.20 124.06
CA LYS A 322 -40.27 42.95 124.82
C LYS A 322 -39.85 43.20 126.26
N GLU A 323 -39.10 44.28 126.52
CA GLU A 323 -38.72 44.67 127.89
C GLU A 323 -39.91 45.18 128.72
N MET A 324 -40.89 45.84 128.08
CA MET A 324 -42.17 46.22 128.70
C MET A 324 -43.00 45.00 129.08
N GLU A 325 -43.21 44.05 128.15
CA GLU A 325 -43.99 42.82 128.43
C GLU A 325 -43.44 42.02 129.61
N ARG A 326 -42.11 41.93 129.74
CA ARG A 326 -41.45 41.27 130.89
C ARG A 326 -41.76 41.92 132.24
N LYS A 327 -41.88 43.24 132.28
CA LYS A 327 -42.18 43.99 133.52
C LYS A 327 -43.64 43.84 133.91
N ASP A 328 -44.54 43.86 132.93
CA ASP A 328 -45.98 43.75 133.18
C ASP A 328 -46.35 42.34 133.69
N ALA A 329 -45.73 41.29 133.14
CA ALA A 329 -45.90 39.92 133.60
C ALA A 329 -45.62 39.76 135.12
N GLN A 330 -44.51 40.32 135.63
CA GLN A 330 -44.13 40.26 137.04
C GLN A 330 -45.14 40.97 137.96
N ASN A 331 -45.74 42.07 137.51
CA ASN A 331 -46.79 42.77 138.26
C ASN A 331 -48.08 41.93 138.37
N THR A 332 -48.40 41.08 137.39
CA THR A 332 -49.61 40.24 137.47
C THR A 332 -49.50 39.09 138.46
N GLU A 333 -48.30 38.56 138.73
CA GLU A 333 -48.11 37.47 139.70
C GLU A 333 -48.21 37.96 141.15
N THR A 334 -47.59 39.09 141.47
CA THR A 334 -47.65 39.69 142.82
C THR A 334 -49.09 40.03 143.23
N LEU A 335 -49.91 40.53 142.30
CA LEU A 335 -51.35 40.75 142.50
C LEU A 335 -52.15 39.46 142.77
N LYS A 336 -51.78 38.33 142.16
CA LYS A 336 -52.44 37.03 142.41
C LYS A 336 -52.15 36.50 143.81
N ALA A 337 -50.92 36.67 144.30
CA ALA A 337 -50.49 36.22 145.63
C ALA A 337 -51.17 36.98 146.80
N LEU A 338 -51.56 38.24 146.60
CA LEU A 338 -52.30 39.01 147.60
C LEU A 338 -53.78 38.59 147.68
N ARG A 339 -54.44 38.37 146.54
CA ARG A 339 -55.86 37.98 146.46
C ARG A 339 -56.18 36.65 147.17
N THR A 340 -55.25 35.69 147.18
CA THR A 340 -55.45 34.38 147.84
C THR A 340 -55.36 34.43 149.37
N LYS A 341 -54.72 35.45 149.96
CA LYS A 341 -54.77 35.69 151.42
C LYS A 341 -56.10 36.30 151.87
N GLN A 342 -56.71 37.14 151.03
CA GLN A 342 -57.95 37.86 151.37
C GLN A 342 -59.17 36.93 151.54
N LYS A 343 -59.34 35.93 150.65
CA LYS A 343 -60.50 35.01 150.68
C LYS A 343 -60.60 34.12 151.93
N LYS A 344 -59.49 33.82 152.63
CA LYS A 344 -59.52 32.88 153.77
C LYS A 344 -60.08 33.47 155.08
N LEU A 345 -60.39 34.76 155.11
CA LEU A 345 -60.98 35.45 156.28
C LEU A 345 -62.48 35.74 156.13
N THR A 346 -63.00 35.83 154.90
CA THR A 346 -64.43 36.13 154.63
C THR A 346 -65.34 34.97 155.02
N ASP A 347 -64.91 33.74 154.75
CA ASP A 347 -65.82 32.58 154.74
C ASP A 347 -66.24 32.15 156.16
N LYS A 348 -65.50 32.60 157.18
CA LYS A 348 -65.87 32.44 158.61
C LYS A 348 -66.97 33.40 159.09
N GLN A 349 -67.38 34.40 158.31
CA GLN A 349 -68.49 35.30 158.67
C GLN A 349 -69.83 34.94 158.01
N ALA A 350 -69.85 33.98 157.09
CA ALA A 350 -71.06 33.64 156.32
C ALA A 350 -72.02 32.67 157.06
N ALA A 351 -71.54 31.96 158.09
CA ALA A 351 -72.30 30.89 158.76
C ALA A 351 -73.54 31.37 159.52
N ASP A 352 -73.48 32.54 160.16
CA ASP A 352 -74.41 32.88 161.26
C ASP A 352 -75.62 33.74 160.87
N LYS A 353 -75.82 34.11 159.58
CA LYS A 353 -76.70 35.24 159.23
C LYS A 353 -78.02 34.96 158.50
N LYS A 354 -78.27 33.77 157.93
CA LYS A 354 -79.54 33.46 157.24
C LYS A 354 -80.08 32.03 157.44
N GLN A 355 -80.22 31.64 158.70
CA GLN A 355 -81.19 30.60 159.10
C GLN A 355 -82.56 31.19 159.55
N LEU A 356 -82.68 32.54 159.48
CA LEU A 356 -83.82 33.43 159.75
C LEU A 356 -85.16 33.14 159.04
N GLU A 357 -85.82 34.21 158.59
CA GLU A 357 -87.20 34.17 158.08
C GLU A 357 -87.35 34.48 156.57
N THR A 358 -88.04 33.58 155.85
CA THR A 358 -89.22 33.80 154.97
C THR A 358 -89.38 32.56 154.06
N LEU A 359 -90.17 31.54 154.44
CA LEU A 359 -91.64 31.46 154.52
C LEU A 359 -92.35 31.17 153.17
N GLU A 360 -92.44 29.88 152.84
CA GLU A 360 -93.71 29.13 152.66
C GLU A 360 -94.82 29.61 151.69
N LYS A 361 -94.65 30.69 150.92
CA LYS A 361 -95.71 31.22 150.04
C LYS A 361 -95.35 31.09 148.57
N GLU A 362 -96.38 30.84 147.75
CA GLU A 362 -96.28 30.50 146.30
C GLU A 362 -95.45 29.22 146.07
N ARG A 363 -95.90 28.04 146.54
CA ARG A 363 -97.16 27.34 146.23
C ARG A 363 -97.39 27.20 144.71
N LYS A 364 -97.22 25.94 144.25
CA LYS A 364 -97.98 25.21 143.21
C LYS A 364 -98.86 26.04 142.25
N GLU A 365 -98.61 25.91 140.94
CA GLU A 365 -99.54 25.31 139.96
C GLU A 365 -98.88 25.25 138.56
N CYS A 366 -99.21 24.21 137.76
CA CYS A 366 -98.73 23.92 136.39
C CYS A 366 -97.20 23.71 136.20
N GLU A 367 -96.65 22.55 135.81
CA GLU A 367 -97.18 21.32 135.16
C GLU A 367 -97.93 21.59 133.82
N ALA A 368 -97.47 21.24 132.61
CA ALA A 368 -96.76 20.07 132.04
C ALA A 368 -97.68 19.09 131.28
N ALA A 369 -97.59 19.12 129.94
CA ALA A 369 -98.02 18.09 128.98
C ALA A 369 -97.44 18.44 127.59
N GLY A 370 -97.24 17.53 126.64
CA GLY A 370 -97.45 16.07 126.62
C GLY A 370 -97.65 15.57 125.16
N PRO A 371 -96.97 14.50 124.67
CA PRO A 371 -96.89 14.21 123.23
C PRO A 371 -97.71 13.00 122.72
N GLN A 372 -98.00 12.99 121.40
CA GLN A 372 -98.45 11.89 120.50
C GLN A 372 -98.29 12.39 119.04
N LEU A 373 -98.09 11.66 117.93
CA LEU A 373 -97.66 10.29 117.52
C LEU A 373 -96.86 10.50 116.18
N ALA A 374 -95.94 9.69 115.65
CA ALA A 374 -95.62 8.25 115.77
C ALA A 374 -96.39 7.25 114.88
N ALA A 375 -96.83 7.63 113.67
CA ALA A 375 -97.29 6.67 112.63
C ALA A 375 -97.24 7.21 111.18
N GLN A 376 -96.22 6.84 110.37
CA GLN A 376 -96.25 6.98 108.88
C GLN A 376 -95.12 6.20 108.15
N VAL A 377 -95.00 4.87 108.36
CA VAL A 377 -93.93 4.03 107.76
C VAL A 377 -94.48 2.74 107.09
N GLN A 378 -95.77 2.69 106.71
CA GLN A 378 -96.44 1.42 106.34
C GLN A 378 -97.41 1.46 105.14
N SER A 379 -97.32 2.42 104.21
CA SER A 379 -98.33 2.57 103.13
C SER A 379 -97.85 2.61 101.67
N LEU A 380 -96.55 2.57 101.37
CA LEU A 380 -96.03 2.67 99.98
C LEU A 380 -94.89 1.69 99.68
N THR A 381 -95.10 0.42 100.03
CA THR A 381 -94.26 -0.73 99.63
C THR A 381 -95.08 -1.86 98.98
N ALA A 382 -96.29 -1.54 98.52
CA ALA A 382 -97.30 -2.52 98.11
C ALA A 382 -97.81 -2.38 96.66
N ASP A 383 -97.32 -1.40 95.88
CA ASP A 383 -97.45 -1.30 94.42
C ASP A 383 -96.08 -1.61 93.79
N LEU A 384 -95.51 -2.80 93.97
CA LEU A 384 -95.87 -4.02 93.25
C LEU A 384 -95.70 -3.88 91.73
N ALA A 385 -94.45 -3.99 91.31
CA ALA A 385 -94.02 -5.06 90.39
C ALA A 385 -94.89 -5.32 89.15
N ALA A 386 -95.18 -4.27 88.38
CA ALA A 386 -95.50 -4.34 86.94
C ALA A 386 -94.28 -3.87 86.11
N ALA A 387 -93.08 -4.43 86.35
CA ALA A 387 -92.58 -5.65 85.71
C ALA A 387 -92.08 -5.51 84.26
N GLU A 388 -92.26 -4.37 83.57
CA GLU A 388 -91.99 -4.29 82.12
C GLU A 388 -90.86 -3.34 81.67
N ALA A 389 -90.44 -2.35 82.47
CA ALA A 389 -89.39 -1.39 82.08
C ALA A 389 -87.94 -1.93 82.11
N ALA A 390 -87.74 -3.23 82.37
CA ALA A 390 -86.43 -3.84 82.63
C ALA A 390 -85.60 -4.18 81.36
N LEU A 391 -85.70 -3.39 80.28
CA LEU A 391 -85.13 -3.75 78.97
C LEU A 391 -84.28 -2.66 78.28
N GLU A 392 -84.41 -1.38 78.64
CA GLU A 392 -83.73 -0.29 77.89
C GLU A 392 -82.43 0.24 78.55
N GLU A 393 -82.35 0.30 79.89
CA GLU A 393 -81.19 0.89 80.57
C GLU A 393 -79.88 0.08 80.36
N MET A 394 -79.99 -1.21 80.04
CA MET A 394 -78.84 -2.04 79.63
C MET A 394 -78.21 -1.66 78.28
N GLN A 395 -78.75 -0.69 77.54
CA GLN A 395 -78.21 -0.27 76.24
C GLN A 395 -77.20 0.89 76.31
N GLU A 396 -77.11 1.64 77.42
CA GLU A 396 -76.16 2.77 77.51
C GLU A 396 -74.70 2.33 77.79
N THR A 397 -74.49 1.27 78.57
CA THR A 397 -73.15 0.79 78.94
C THR A 397 -72.36 0.17 77.77
N ALA A 398 -73.03 -0.16 76.65
CA ALA A 398 -72.42 -0.78 75.47
C ALA A 398 -71.84 0.19 74.43
N ARG A 399 -71.80 1.51 74.70
CA ARG A 399 -71.27 2.52 73.75
C ARG A 399 -69.82 2.96 74.00
N GLY A 400 -69.25 2.72 75.19
CA GLY A 400 -67.93 3.28 75.56
C GLY A 400 -66.73 2.66 74.84
N GLU A 401 -66.74 1.35 74.58
CA GLU A 401 -65.52 0.61 74.19
C GLU A 401 -65.20 0.66 72.68
N VAL A 402 -66.20 0.95 71.84
CA VAL A 402 -66.06 0.95 70.36
C VAL A 402 -65.27 2.17 69.86
N GLU A 403 -65.35 3.31 70.54
CA GLU A 403 -64.63 4.53 70.15
C GLU A 403 -63.13 4.44 70.46
N GLY A 404 -62.75 3.80 71.58
CA GLY A 404 -61.34 3.64 71.98
C GLY A 404 -60.53 2.79 71.01
N LEU A 405 -61.08 1.64 70.60
CA LEU A 405 -60.44 0.75 69.61
C LEU A 405 -60.29 1.42 68.23
N ARG A 406 -61.22 2.31 67.84
CA ARG A 406 -61.10 3.10 66.60
C ARG A 406 -59.95 4.09 66.64
N GLN A 407 -59.69 4.74 67.78
CA GLN A 407 -58.55 5.65 67.92
C GLN A 407 -57.20 4.90 67.89
N GLN A 408 -57.12 3.72 68.51
CA GLN A 408 -55.93 2.87 68.43
C GLN A 408 -55.64 2.39 66.99
N LEU A 409 -56.68 1.99 66.24
CA LEU A 409 -56.56 1.61 64.83
C LEU A 409 -56.06 2.77 63.94
N ALA A 410 -56.45 4.01 64.26
CA ALA A 410 -55.96 5.21 63.58
C ALA A 410 -54.50 5.53 63.92
N GLY A 411 -54.06 5.28 65.16
CA GLY A 411 -52.65 5.39 65.58
C GLY A 411 -51.75 4.43 64.81
N VAL A 412 -52.08 3.14 64.81
CA VAL A 412 -51.30 2.10 64.12
C VAL A 412 -51.20 2.36 62.61
N ARG A 413 -52.26 2.88 61.96
CA ARG A 413 -52.20 3.31 60.56
C ARG A 413 -51.27 4.50 60.31
N LYS A 414 -51.14 5.41 61.28
CA LYS A 414 -50.19 6.53 61.23
C LYS A 414 -48.74 6.07 61.35
N GLU A 415 -48.50 5.01 62.11
CA GLU A 415 -47.18 4.37 62.24
C GLU A 415 -46.84 3.44 61.07
N LEU A 416 -47.82 2.85 60.38
CA LEU A 416 -47.59 2.10 59.14
C LEU A 416 -47.15 2.99 57.97
N ALA A 417 -47.71 4.18 57.81
CA ALA A 417 -47.42 5.07 56.68
C ALA A 417 -45.91 5.34 56.39
N PRO A 418 -45.02 5.57 57.38
CA PRO A 418 -43.58 5.66 57.14
C PRO A 418 -42.92 4.31 56.78
N TRP A 419 -43.49 3.17 57.19
CA TRP A 419 -43.03 1.85 56.75
C TRP A 419 -43.50 1.51 55.34
N GLU A 420 -44.72 1.87 54.95
CA GLU A 420 -45.22 1.77 53.57
C GLU A 420 -44.36 2.61 52.61
N ARG A 421 -43.97 3.83 53.00
CA ARG A 421 -42.99 4.64 52.25
C ARG A 421 -41.63 3.97 52.13
N LYS A 422 -41.06 3.47 53.23
CA LYS A 422 -39.79 2.72 53.19
C LYS A 422 -39.88 1.47 52.32
N MET A 423 -41.00 0.76 52.36
CA MET A 423 -41.22 -0.41 51.51
C MET A 423 -41.27 -0.01 50.04
N GLY A 424 -41.99 1.07 49.70
CA GLY A 424 -41.99 1.65 48.35
C GLY A 424 -40.60 2.11 47.87
N GLU A 425 -39.81 2.75 48.73
CA GLU A 425 -38.43 3.15 48.43
C GLU A 425 -37.49 1.95 48.22
N VAL A 426 -37.62 0.90 49.04
CA VAL A 426 -36.88 -0.36 48.89
C VAL A 426 -37.31 -1.10 47.63
N GLN A 427 -38.60 -1.17 47.34
CA GLN A 427 -39.14 -1.87 46.17
C GLN A 427 -38.84 -1.12 44.86
N ALA A 428 -38.80 0.22 44.89
CA ALA A 428 -38.26 1.03 43.81
C ALA A 428 -36.76 0.75 43.60
N ARG A 429 -35.95 0.72 44.67
CA ARG A 429 -34.52 0.36 44.58
C ARG A 429 -34.30 -1.05 44.01
N ILE A 430 -35.07 -2.04 44.46
CA ILE A 430 -35.05 -3.40 43.90
C ILE A 430 -35.33 -3.34 42.38
N SER A 431 -36.39 -2.65 41.94
CA SER A 431 -36.71 -2.54 40.51
C SER A 431 -35.66 -1.80 39.67
N VAL A 432 -34.83 -0.94 40.29
CA VAL A 432 -33.68 -0.31 39.62
C VAL A 432 -32.52 -1.30 39.53
N SER A 433 -32.15 -1.96 40.62
CA SER A 433 -31.06 -2.94 40.64
C SER A 433 -31.37 -4.20 39.80
N GLU A 434 -32.63 -4.60 39.66
CA GLU A 434 -33.08 -5.64 38.72
C GLU A 434 -32.84 -5.21 37.25
N ARG A 435 -33.13 -3.95 36.91
CA ARG A 435 -32.87 -3.39 35.56
C ARG A 435 -31.38 -3.21 35.29
N GLU A 436 -30.60 -2.83 36.30
CA GLU A 436 -29.14 -2.78 36.22
C GLU A 436 -28.55 -4.19 36.02
N MET A 437 -29.05 -5.18 36.76
CA MET A 437 -28.70 -6.60 36.58
C MET A 437 -29.04 -7.13 35.18
N GLU A 438 -30.24 -6.83 34.66
CA GLU A 438 -30.60 -7.17 33.28
C GLU A 438 -29.68 -6.49 32.25
N LEU A 439 -29.37 -5.21 32.43
CA LEU A 439 -28.48 -4.47 31.53
C LEU A 439 -27.07 -5.06 31.53
N LEU A 440 -26.53 -5.38 32.70
CA LEU A 440 -25.23 -6.03 32.87
C LEU A 440 -25.22 -7.46 32.31
N GLN A 441 -26.31 -8.23 32.46
CA GLN A 441 -26.45 -9.54 31.81
C GLN A 441 -26.48 -9.43 30.28
N ARG A 442 -27.20 -8.46 29.72
CA ARG A 442 -27.25 -8.21 28.27
C ARG A 442 -25.86 -7.82 27.74
N GLN A 443 -25.17 -6.88 28.40
CA GLN A 443 -23.80 -6.50 28.07
C GLN A 443 -22.81 -7.67 28.20
N GLY A 444 -22.92 -8.48 29.25
CA GLY A 444 -22.10 -9.67 29.45
C GLY A 444 -22.32 -10.76 28.38
N ASN A 445 -23.57 -10.96 27.96
CA ASN A 445 -23.91 -11.91 26.90
C ASN A 445 -23.50 -11.41 25.51
N GLU A 446 -23.54 -10.09 25.25
CA GLU A 446 -22.91 -9.50 24.06
C GLU A 446 -21.38 -9.63 24.09
N ALA A 447 -20.75 -9.38 25.23
CA ALA A 447 -19.30 -9.52 25.40
C ALA A 447 -18.86 -10.98 25.15
N LYS A 448 -19.61 -11.97 25.65
CA LYS A 448 -19.39 -13.40 25.33
C LYS A 448 -19.50 -13.68 23.83
N LYS A 449 -20.57 -13.22 23.15
CA LYS A 449 -20.74 -13.40 21.70
C LYS A 449 -19.64 -12.72 20.87
N ARG A 450 -19.11 -11.58 21.34
CA ARG A 450 -17.96 -10.90 20.72
C ARG A 450 -16.66 -11.68 20.95
N LEU A 451 -16.46 -12.24 22.15
CA LEU A 451 -15.32 -13.09 22.48
C LEU A 451 -15.33 -14.39 21.65
N GLU A 452 -16.47 -15.08 21.58
CA GLU A 452 -16.67 -16.32 20.80
C GLU A 452 -16.38 -16.14 19.31
N LYS A 453 -16.75 -14.99 18.74
CA LYS A 453 -16.35 -14.62 17.36
C LYS A 453 -14.85 -14.39 17.28
N ALA A 454 -14.30 -13.50 18.12
CA ALA A 454 -12.88 -13.18 18.11
C ALA A 454 -11.98 -14.41 18.32
N THR A 455 -12.40 -15.42 19.08
CA THR A 455 -11.68 -16.70 19.20
C THR A 455 -11.70 -17.53 17.92
N LYS A 456 -12.83 -17.57 17.19
CA LYS A 456 -12.90 -18.25 15.88
C LYS A 456 -12.08 -17.52 14.82
N ASP A 457 -12.22 -16.20 14.75
CA ASP A 457 -11.45 -15.33 13.86
C ASP A 457 -9.93 -15.52 14.10
N LEU A 458 -9.51 -15.71 15.36
CA LEU A 458 -8.13 -16.01 15.75
C LEU A 458 -7.69 -17.44 15.35
N GLU A 459 -8.55 -18.45 15.48
CA GLU A 459 -8.25 -19.84 15.06
C GLU A 459 -8.16 -19.98 13.54
N GLU A 460 -9.05 -19.31 12.79
CA GLU A 460 -8.98 -19.20 11.34
C GLU A 460 -7.71 -18.46 10.90
N ALA A 461 -7.37 -17.32 11.53
CA ALA A 461 -6.13 -16.61 11.26
C ALA A 461 -4.87 -17.45 11.58
N ARG A 462 -4.90 -18.26 12.64
CA ARG A 462 -3.80 -19.18 13.02
C ARG A 462 -3.62 -20.31 12.02
N SER A 463 -4.69 -20.96 11.56
CA SER A 463 -4.59 -22.01 10.54
C SER A 463 -4.10 -21.45 9.20
N ALA A 464 -4.58 -20.27 8.80
CA ALA A 464 -4.12 -19.56 7.62
C ALA A 464 -2.64 -19.10 7.72
N ALA A 465 -2.15 -18.79 8.93
CA ALA A 465 -0.74 -18.51 9.17
C ALA A 465 0.13 -19.78 9.06
N ALA A 466 -0.29 -20.89 9.67
CA ALA A 466 0.42 -22.17 9.61
C ALA A 466 0.55 -22.70 8.17
N GLY A 467 -0.52 -22.61 7.36
CA GLY A 467 -0.47 -22.97 5.94
C GLY A 467 0.48 -22.07 5.13
N LYS A 468 0.59 -20.78 5.47
CA LYS A 468 1.58 -19.87 4.86
C LYS A 468 3.01 -20.22 5.27
N GLU A 469 3.27 -20.59 6.52
CA GLU A 469 4.60 -21.05 6.94
C GLU A 469 5.02 -22.34 6.22
N GLN A 470 4.11 -23.31 6.06
CA GLN A 470 4.37 -24.52 5.28
C GLN A 470 4.72 -24.16 3.83
N ARG A 471 3.94 -23.26 3.20
CA ARG A 471 4.20 -22.80 1.84
C ARG A 471 5.52 -22.02 1.70
N ILE A 472 5.95 -21.28 2.72
CA ILE A 472 7.27 -20.64 2.76
C ILE A 472 8.38 -21.70 2.77
N LYS A 473 8.28 -22.72 3.65
CA LYS A 473 9.27 -23.81 3.75
C LYS A 473 9.38 -24.63 2.46
N GLU A 474 8.26 -24.89 1.78
CA GLU A 474 8.23 -25.49 0.43
C GLU A 474 8.95 -24.62 -0.61
N LEU A 475 8.68 -23.31 -0.60
CA LEU A 475 9.30 -22.36 -1.54
C LEU A 475 10.81 -22.23 -1.29
N GLU A 476 11.25 -22.14 -0.03
CA GLU A 476 12.65 -22.10 0.38
C GLU A 476 13.40 -23.36 -0.08
N ALA A 477 12.83 -24.55 0.13
CA ALA A 477 13.40 -25.80 -0.36
C ALA A 477 13.53 -25.82 -1.89
N SER A 478 12.50 -25.34 -2.62
CA SER A 478 12.55 -25.23 -4.08
C SER A 478 13.58 -24.20 -4.58
N LEU A 479 13.86 -23.17 -3.78
CA LEU A 479 14.84 -22.12 -4.07
C LEU A 479 16.27 -22.66 -3.90
N GLU A 480 16.53 -23.40 -2.82
CA GLU A 480 17.82 -24.08 -2.59
C GLU A 480 18.10 -25.16 -3.64
N GLN A 481 17.09 -25.91 -4.07
CA GLN A 481 17.25 -26.86 -5.19
C GLN A 481 17.63 -26.11 -6.48
N ARG A 482 16.88 -25.07 -6.86
CA ARG A 482 17.19 -24.25 -8.05
C ARG A 482 18.55 -23.55 -8.00
N LYS A 483 19.06 -23.19 -6.82
CA LYS A 483 20.44 -22.70 -6.65
C LYS A 483 21.46 -23.76 -7.02
N ARG A 484 21.31 -24.98 -6.50
CA ARG A 484 22.20 -26.12 -6.81
C ARG A 484 22.17 -26.47 -8.29
N ASP A 485 20.98 -26.49 -8.90
CA ASP A 485 20.82 -26.71 -10.34
C ASP A 485 21.55 -25.63 -11.14
N ALA A 486 21.39 -24.35 -10.77
CA ALA A 486 22.06 -23.23 -11.42
C ALA A 486 23.60 -23.23 -11.22
N GLU A 487 24.10 -23.72 -10.09
CA GLU A 487 25.54 -23.93 -9.85
C GLU A 487 26.09 -25.10 -10.68
N GLY A 488 25.36 -26.21 -10.78
CA GLY A 488 25.68 -27.33 -11.67
C GLY A 488 25.73 -26.89 -13.13
N HIS A 489 24.76 -26.11 -13.60
CA HIS A 489 24.76 -25.54 -14.95
C HIS A 489 25.93 -24.57 -15.19
N LYS A 490 26.34 -23.76 -14.20
CA LYS A 490 27.54 -22.92 -14.30
C LYS A 490 28.82 -23.76 -14.42
N GLN A 491 28.95 -24.83 -13.64
CA GLN A 491 30.10 -25.73 -13.72
C GLN A 491 30.15 -26.46 -15.07
N ALA A 492 29.01 -26.94 -15.57
CA ALA A 492 28.90 -27.55 -16.89
C ALA A 492 29.26 -26.56 -18.03
N LEU A 493 28.81 -25.30 -17.94
CA LEU A 493 29.18 -24.26 -18.90
C LEU A 493 30.68 -23.94 -18.88
N ALA A 494 31.28 -23.83 -17.68
CA ALA A 494 32.72 -23.61 -17.54
C ALA A 494 33.56 -24.78 -18.07
N ALA A 495 33.10 -26.02 -17.89
CA ALA A 495 33.72 -27.21 -18.48
C ALA A 495 33.61 -27.21 -20.02
N ALA A 496 32.43 -26.90 -20.56
CA ALA A 496 32.22 -26.79 -22.01
C ALA A 496 33.13 -25.71 -22.65
N GLN A 497 33.24 -24.54 -22.02
CA GLN A 497 34.15 -23.47 -22.46
C GLN A 497 35.64 -23.85 -22.34
N ALA A 498 36.00 -24.74 -21.42
CA ALA A 498 37.37 -25.25 -21.30
C ALA A 498 37.69 -26.26 -22.42
N GLU A 499 36.77 -27.15 -22.78
CA GLU A 499 36.94 -28.05 -23.94
C GLU A 499 36.90 -27.29 -25.28
N GLU A 500 36.05 -26.27 -25.40
CA GLU A 500 36.01 -25.37 -26.56
C GLU A 500 37.36 -24.70 -26.80
N ARG A 501 37.99 -24.15 -25.75
CA ARG A 501 39.33 -23.54 -25.85
C ARG A 501 40.42 -24.54 -26.25
N LYS A 502 40.41 -25.76 -25.69
CA LYS A 502 41.35 -26.82 -26.12
C LYS A 502 41.17 -27.14 -27.61
N ALA A 503 39.93 -27.25 -28.07
CA ALA A 503 39.63 -27.49 -29.47
C ALA A 503 40.09 -26.33 -30.37
N GLU A 504 39.97 -25.07 -29.93
CA GLU A 504 40.52 -23.91 -30.63
C GLU A 504 42.06 -23.92 -30.66
N GLU A 505 42.72 -24.26 -29.56
CA GLU A 505 44.19 -24.39 -29.47
C GLU A 505 44.72 -25.52 -30.38
N GLU A 506 44.07 -26.69 -30.37
CA GLU A 506 44.37 -27.80 -31.28
C GLU A 506 44.14 -27.41 -32.75
N LEU A 507 43.02 -26.73 -33.06
CA LEU A 507 42.72 -26.23 -34.40
C LEU A 507 43.75 -25.18 -34.85
N GLY A 508 44.24 -24.35 -33.93
CA GLY A 508 45.35 -23.41 -34.13
C GLY A 508 46.63 -24.13 -34.49
N ALA A 509 47.06 -25.09 -33.67
CA ALA A 509 48.27 -25.89 -33.92
C ALA A 509 48.19 -26.70 -35.23
N VAL A 510 47.01 -27.20 -35.60
CA VAL A 510 46.78 -27.86 -36.91
C VAL A 510 46.88 -26.86 -38.05
N ARG A 511 46.32 -25.65 -37.92
CA ARG A 511 46.44 -24.58 -38.92
C ARG A 511 47.89 -24.16 -39.13
N GLU A 512 48.67 -24.01 -38.06
CA GLU A 512 50.11 -23.70 -38.15
C GLU A 512 50.90 -24.80 -38.85
N ARG A 513 50.68 -26.09 -38.49
CA ARG A 513 51.30 -27.23 -39.20
C ARG A 513 50.92 -27.25 -40.69
N VAL A 514 49.68 -26.91 -41.05
CA VAL A 514 49.26 -26.80 -42.46
C VAL A 514 49.94 -25.62 -43.18
N VAL A 515 50.22 -24.51 -42.50
CA VAL A 515 51.01 -23.40 -43.06
C VAL A 515 52.48 -23.80 -43.25
N GLN A 516 53.10 -24.45 -42.26
CA GLN A 516 54.48 -24.97 -42.34
C GLN A 516 54.62 -25.97 -43.50
N LEU A 517 53.77 -27.01 -43.56
CA LEU A 517 53.77 -28.00 -44.63
C LEU A 517 53.54 -27.39 -46.02
N ARG A 518 52.77 -26.30 -46.12
CA ARG A 518 52.62 -25.54 -47.39
C ARG A 518 53.88 -24.76 -47.75
N ALA A 519 54.57 -24.16 -46.78
CA ALA A 519 55.85 -23.48 -47.00
C ALA A 519 56.95 -24.48 -47.41
N ASP A 520 57.05 -25.62 -46.73
CA ASP A 520 57.99 -26.70 -47.07
C ASP A 520 57.71 -27.27 -48.47
N LEU A 521 56.44 -27.45 -48.83
CA LEU A 521 56.05 -27.88 -50.18
C LEU A 521 56.45 -26.84 -51.23
N GLN A 522 56.28 -25.54 -50.97
CA GLN A 522 56.73 -24.48 -51.87
C GLN A 522 58.26 -24.42 -51.98
N ALA A 523 59.00 -24.59 -50.88
CA ALA A 523 60.46 -24.66 -50.87
C ALA A 523 60.99 -25.87 -51.67
N SER A 524 60.38 -27.05 -51.47
CA SER A 524 60.66 -28.28 -52.21
C SER A 524 60.35 -28.16 -53.71
N GLN A 525 59.23 -27.51 -54.07
CA GLN A 525 58.91 -27.18 -55.47
C GLN A 525 59.91 -26.17 -56.07
N GLY A 526 60.35 -25.19 -55.30
CA GLY A 526 61.40 -24.23 -55.67
C GLY A 526 62.74 -24.92 -55.98
N GLN A 527 63.23 -25.74 -55.05
CA GLN A 527 64.46 -26.54 -55.26
C GLN A 527 64.32 -27.50 -56.46
N SER A 528 63.16 -28.14 -56.60
CA SER A 528 62.84 -29.01 -57.75
C SER A 528 62.84 -28.23 -59.07
N GLY A 529 62.34 -27.00 -59.09
CA GLY A 529 62.36 -26.11 -60.25
C GLY A 529 63.78 -25.71 -60.63
N VAL A 530 64.58 -25.26 -59.67
CA VAL A 530 66.01 -24.93 -59.85
C VAL A 530 66.78 -26.14 -60.37
N MET A 531 66.55 -27.34 -59.82
CA MET A 531 67.28 -28.54 -60.23
C MET A 531 66.84 -29.04 -61.61
N ARG A 532 65.56 -28.94 -61.99
CA ARG A 532 65.09 -29.16 -63.37
C ARG A 532 65.76 -28.19 -64.34
N HIS A 533 65.82 -26.90 -64.01
CA HIS A 533 66.45 -25.89 -64.85
C HIS A 533 67.97 -26.12 -64.99
N ARG A 534 68.66 -26.52 -63.92
CA ARG A 534 70.08 -26.87 -63.90
C ARG A 534 70.35 -28.13 -64.75
N CYS A 535 69.48 -29.14 -64.69
CA CYS A 535 69.54 -30.32 -65.55
C CYS A 535 69.25 -30.03 -67.03
N GLN A 536 68.31 -29.12 -67.36
CA GLN A 536 68.10 -28.67 -68.74
C GLN A 536 69.32 -27.94 -69.31
N VAL A 537 69.93 -27.03 -68.54
CA VAL A 537 71.17 -26.34 -68.93
C VAL A 537 72.32 -27.33 -69.11
N ARG A 538 72.46 -28.33 -68.21
CA ARG A 538 73.49 -29.37 -68.32
C ARG A 538 73.27 -30.29 -69.53
N ARG A 539 72.04 -30.68 -69.86
CA ARG A 539 71.70 -31.37 -71.13
C ARG A 539 72.05 -30.50 -72.35
N ARG A 540 71.69 -29.22 -72.37
CA ARG A 540 72.02 -28.30 -73.47
C ARG A 540 73.54 -28.12 -73.67
N ARG A 541 74.36 -28.15 -72.61
CA ARG A 541 75.83 -28.20 -72.73
C ARG A 541 76.34 -29.56 -73.23
N LEU A 542 75.81 -30.68 -72.72
CA LEU A 542 76.22 -32.03 -73.14
C LEU A 542 75.93 -32.31 -74.63
N HIS A 543 74.81 -31.82 -75.17
CA HIS A 543 74.52 -31.94 -76.61
C HIS A 543 75.46 -31.12 -77.50
N ARG A 544 76.11 -30.06 -76.99
CA ARG A 544 77.15 -29.33 -77.75
C ARG A 544 78.52 -30.02 -77.75
N HIS A 545 78.84 -30.82 -76.72
CA HIS A 545 80.11 -31.55 -76.68
C HIS A 545 80.08 -32.94 -77.32
N ARG A 546 78.90 -33.53 -77.60
CA ARG A 546 78.78 -34.88 -78.20
C ARG A 546 78.97 -34.91 -79.74
N ARG A 547 79.90 -34.09 -80.25
CA ARG A 547 80.41 -34.09 -81.64
C ARG A 547 81.96 -34.10 -81.71
N ALA A 548 82.62 -34.53 -80.64
CA ALA A 548 84.04 -34.86 -80.59
C ALA A 548 84.27 -35.97 -79.54
N GLY A 549 85.36 -36.74 -79.68
CA GLY A 549 85.76 -37.79 -78.74
C GLY A 549 85.06 -39.14 -78.97
N GLN A 550 85.85 -40.19 -79.22
CA GLN A 550 85.42 -41.56 -79.48
C GLN A 550 86.13 -42.50 -78.49
N ARG A 551 85.57 -43.71 -78.28
CA ARG A 551 86.18 -44.90 -77.61
C ARG A 551 86.23 -44.89 -76.07
N GLY A 552 86.13 -46.08 -75.44
CA GLY A 552 87.03 -46.39 -74.32
C GLY A 552 86.53 -46.91 -72.95
N GLY A 553 85.50 -47.76 -72.85
CA GLY A 553 85.33 -48.75 -71.74
C GLY A 553 85.32 -48.29 -70.25
N GLY A 554 85.30 -49.26 -69.33
CA GLY A 554 85.60 -49.09 -67.89
C GLY A 554 84.40 -49.09 -66.93
N ASP A 555 84.27 -50.14 -66.12
CA ASP A 555 83.15 -50.40 -65.21
C ASP A 555 83.09 -49.59 -63.88
N HIS A 556 81.87 -49.59 -63.33
CA HIS A 556 81.49 -49.45 -61.91
C HIS A 556 82.54 -49.03 -60.85
N GLN A 557 82.31 -47.87 -60.20
CA GLN A 557 81.96 -47.79 -58.76
C GLN A 557 81.71 -46.34 -58.25
N ARG A 558 80.65 -46.17 -57.43
CA ARG A 558 80.43 -45.20 -56.31
C ARG A 558 78.98 -45.38 -55.83
N ARG A 559 78.66 -45.68 -54.55
CA ARG A 559 78.90 -45.02 -53.25
C ARG A 559 78.16 -43.68 -53.01
N ALA A 560 76.99 -43.82 -52.36
CA ALA A 560 76.67 -43.33 -51.00
C ALA A 560 76.30 -41.85 -50.72
N ALA A 561 75.72 -41.67 -49.52
CA ALA A 561 75.07 -40.48 -48.91
C ALA A 561 73.73 -40.06 -49.54
N GLY A 562 72.66 -39.69 -48.80
CA GLY A 562 72.40 -39.56 -47.35
C GLY A 562 71.27 -38.52 -47.15
N GLY A 563 70.50 -38.41 -46.06
CA GLY A 563 70.34 -39.15 -44.80
C GLY A 563 69.39 -38.33 -43.88
N GLY A 564 68.89 -38.88 -42.76
CA GLY A 564 68.21 -38.09 -41.71
C GLY A 564 66.68 -38.23 -41.60
N ALA A 565 66.26 -38.44 -40.34
CA ALA A 565 64.93 -38.63 -39.76
C ALA A 565 64.03 -37.35 -39.72
N PRO A 566 62.90 -37.31 -38.97
CA PRO A 566 61.81 -38.29 -38.79
C PRO A 566 60.40 -37.69 -39.04
N ALA A 567 59.36 -38.53 -39.15
CA ALA A 567 57.95 -38.11 -39.06
C ALA A 567 57.10 -39.17 -38.33
N ALA A 568 56.03 -38.74 -37.64
CA ALA A 568 55.31 -39.56 -36.65
C ALA A 568 54.00 -40.20 -37.16
N HIS A 569 53.55 -41.19 -36.39
CA HIS A 569 52.23 -41.86 -36.39
C HIS A 569 51.22 -41.54 -37.50
N GLY A 570 51.02 -42.51 -38.41
CA GLY A 570 49.70 -42.73 -38.99
C GLY A 570 48.79 -43.43 -37.97
N GLY A 571 47.55 -42.95 -37.83
CA GLY A 571 46.51 -43.60 -37.03
C GLY A 571 45.32 -44.05 -37.89
N GLY A 572 44.41 -44.84 -37.32
CA GLY A 572 43.04 -44.92 -37.82
C GLY A 572 42.61 -46.15 -38.66
N VAL A 573 43.06 -47.37 -38.34
CA VAL A 573 42.31 -48.60 -38.74
C VAL A 573 42.30 -49.64 -37.62
N ARG A 574 41.19 -49.74 -36.88
CA ARG A 574 40.73 -50.98 -36.20
C ARG A 574 39.19 -51.03 -36.17
N HIS A 575 38.66 -52.24 -36.25
CA HIS A 575 37.23 -52.51 -36.43
C HIS A 575 36.38 -52.32 -35.17
N LEU A 576 35.14 -51.90 -35.36
CA LEU A 576 34.01 -52.22 -34.48
C LEU A 576 33.46 -53.61 -34.84
N PRO A 577 33.23 -54.51 -33.87
CA PRO A 577 32.34 -55.67 -34.02
C PRO A 577 30.98 -55.43 -33.35
N HIS A 578 29.92 -56.04 -33.88
CA HIS A 578 28.59 -56.05 -33.25
C HIS A 578 28.41 -57.25 -32.31
N SER A 579 28.09 -56.97 -31.04
CA SER A 579 27.25 -57.78 -30.15
C SER A 579 26.86 -56.91 -28.94
N GLY A 580 25.71 -57.09 -28.28
CA GLY A 580 24.64 -58.06 -28.47
C GLY A 580 24.26 -58.70 -27.14
N GLY A 581 23.18 -58.26 -26.52
CA GLY A 581 22.70 -58.79 -25.23
C GLY A 581 21.60 -57.91 -24.62
N ALA A 582 20.50 -58.53 -24.21
CA ALA A 582 19.38 -57.89 -23.53
C ALA A 582 19.02 -58.68 -22.27
N ALA A 583 18.50 -57.99 -21.25
CA ALA A 583 17.76 -58.56 -20.13
C ALA A 583 16.86 -57.49 -19.49
N ALA A 584 15.77 -57.92 -18.87
CA ALA A 584 14.82 -57.08 -18.13
C ALA A 584 14.73 -57.56 -16.65
N VAL A 585 13.61 -57.26 -15.97
CA VAL A 585 13.27 -57.48 -14.54
C VAL A 585 13.53 -56.23 -13.66
N GLY A 586 12.63 -55.79 -12.78
CA GLY A 586 11.22 -56.17 -12.59
C GLY A 586 10.77 -56.34 -11.13
N ALA A 587 9.97 -55.39 -10.63
CA ALA A 587 9.07 -55.44 -9.46
C ALA A 587 8.15 -54.19 -9.60
N GLU A 588 6.83 -54.20 -9.44
CA GLU A 588 5.99 -54.67 -8.31
C GLU A 588 6.20 -53.84 -7.02
N GLY A 589 5.15 -53.23 -6.43
CA GLY A 589 3.73 -53.22 -6.84
C GLY A 589 2.84 -52.32 -5.98
N ASP A 590 1.53 -52.50 -6.16
CA ASP A 590 0.36 -51.87 -5.49
C ASP A 590 -0.22 -50.59 -6.10
N GLY A 591 -1.56 -50.48 -5.99
CA GLY A 591 -2.34 -49.35 -6.44
C GLY A 591 -3.73 -49.32 -5.82
N GLU A 592 -4.37 -48.15 -5.83
CA GLU A 592 -5.77 -47.97 -5.47
C GLU A 592 -6.44 -47.00 -6.46
N GLY A 593 -7.63 -47.36 -6.96
CA GLY A 593 -8.39 -46.56 -7.91
C GLY A 593 -9.41 -45.68 -7.20
N GLY A 594 -9.12 -44.38 -7.05
CA GLY A 594 -10.04 -43.39 -6.48
C GLY A 594 -10.75 -42.54 -7.54
N HIS A 595 -12.10 -42.51 -7.52
CA HIS A 595 -12.89 -41.53 -8.27
C HIS A 595 -12.80 -40.12 -7.65
N ALA A 596 -12.66 -39.08 -8.49
CA ALA A 596 -13.33 -37.79 -8.25
C ALA A 596 -13.42 -36.96 -9.55
N GLY A 597 -14.58 -36.35 -9.79
CA GLY A 597 -14.92 -35.64 -11.03
C GLY A 597 -14.13 -34.36 -11.34
N GLY A 598 -14.04 -34.07 -12.63
CA GLY A 598 -13.75 -32.72 -13.13
C GLY A 598 -14.97 -31.81 -12.98
N LEU A 599 -14.73 -30.52 -12.71
CA LEU A 599 -15.76 -29.47 -12.62
C LEU A 599 -15.43 -28.31 -13.58
N PRO A 600 -16.44 -27.58 -14.09
CA PRO A 600 -16.29 -26.62 -15.19
C PRO A 600 -15.76 -25.24 -14.74
N PRO A 601 -15.30 -24.40 -15.68
CA PRO A 601 -14.86 -23.02 -15.40
C PRO A 601 -16.03 -22.09 -14.97
N PRO A 602 -15.74 -21.02 -14.21
CA PRO A 602 -16.77 -20.15 -13.63
C PRO A 602 -17.44 -19.22 -14.65
N VAL A 603 -18.75 -19.01 -14.47
CA VAL A 603 -19.58 -18.05 -15.20
C VAL A 603 -19.35 -16.63 -14.67
N ARG A 604 -19.42 -15.62 -15.54
CA ARG A 604 -19.42 -14.19 -15.16
C ARG A 604 -20.83 -13.75 -14.73
N PRO A 605 -20.98 -12.93 -13.68
CA PRO A 605 -22.21 -12.16 -13.48
C PRO A 605 -22.29 -10.97 -14.45
N ASP A 606 -23.51 -10.50 -14.69
CA ASP A 606 -23.83 -9.18 -15.25
C ASP A 606 -23.73 -8.06 -14.18
#